data_AF-A0A6J4IVA8-F1
#
_entry.id   AF-A0A6J4IVA8-F1
#
_cell.length_a   1.000
_cell.length_b   1.000
_cell.length_c   1.000
_cell.angle_alpha   90.00
_cell.angle_beta   90.00
_cell.angle_gamma   90.00
#
_symmetry.space_group_name_H-M   'P 1'
#
loop_
_entity.id
_entity.type
_entity.pdbx_description
1 polymer ?
#
loop_
_entity_poly.entity_id
_entity_poly.type
_entity_poly.pdbx_seq_one_letter_code
_entity_poly.pdbx_strand_id
1 'polypeptide(L)'
;MVSQKAQSSTSDLVASSPLPLSQDLSMPKPNPSEPIIKRSRDLAWQIAPTLMLSFKYAWAGLSYAFITQRNFRIHTIIGTLAVSLGVFLHLSAVEIAVISLTSGLVMALELLNTAIESVVDLTVKQSYHELAKIAKDCAAGAVLISAIASVLVAGSLLIPPLLALIQSAVQ
;
A
#
# COMPACT_ATOMS: atom_id res chain seq x y z
N MET A 1 -28.64 52.07 63.86
CA MET A 1 -29.82 52.42 63.04
C MET A 1 -29.99 51.37 61.96
N VAL A 2 -31.11 50.63 62.01
CA VAL A 2 -31.88 50.04 60.89
C VAL A 2 -31.11 49.09 59.96
N SER A 3 -31.20 47.76 60.04
CA SER A 3 -32.36 46.84 59.84
C SER A 3 -32.88 46.76 58.40
N GLN A 4 -32.49 45.70 57.68
CA GLN A 4 -33.15 45.00 56.55
C GLN A 4 -32.16 43.84 56.21
N LYS A 5 -32.33 42.56 56.50
CA LYS A 5 -33.39 41.53 56.35
C LYS A 5 -33.72 41.17 54.89
N ALA A 6 -33.44 39.89 54.59
CA ALA A 6 -33.93 39.03 53.49
C ALA A 6 -33.32 39.33 52.09
N GLN A 7 -32.95 38.35 51.26
CA GLN A 7 -33.49 37.01 51.06
C GLN A 7 -32.48 36.10 50.32
N SER A 8 -32.42 34.83 50.76
CA SER A 8 -32.16 33.59 50.00
C SER A 8 -31.53 33.65 48.61
N SER A 9 -30.42 32.92 48.44
CA SER A 9 -30.31 31.84 47.44
C SER A 9 -28.99 31.07 47.61
N THR A 10 -28.98 30.16 48.60
CA THR A 10 -28.08 29.01 48.64
C THR A 10 -28.85 27.79 48.14
N SER A 11 -28.85 27.61 46.83
CA SER A 11 -29.20 26.42 46.07
C SER A 11 -28.94 26.88 44.63
N ASP A 12 -27.83 26.53 44.02
CA ASP A 12 -27.86 25.41 43.10
C ASP A 12 -26.62 24.55 43.25
N LEU A 13 -26.79 23.56 44.11
CA LEU A 13 -26.06 22.31 44.07
C LEU A 13 -26.21 21.69 42.68
N VAL A 14 -25.07 21.31 42.11
CA VAL A 14 -24.85 20.04 41.41
C VAL A 14 -26.14 19.21 41.23
N ALA A 15 -26.82 19.43 40.12
CA ALA A 15 -27.77 18.47 39.56
C ALA A 15 -27.20 18.04 38.21
N SER A 16 -26.29 17.07 38.26
CA SER A 16 -25.99 16.23 37.10
C SER A 16 -27.30 15.57 36.67
N SER A 17 -27.95 16.13 35.65
CA SER A 17 -29.01 15.42 34.95
C SER A 17 -28.41 14.10 34.43
N PRO A 18 -28.92 12.93 34.82
CA PRO A 18 -28.51 11.70 34.15
C PRO A 18 -28.90 11.86 32.68
N LEU A 19 -27.98 11.50 31.78
CA LEU A 19 -28.30 11.32 30.36
C LEU A 19 -29.62 10.55 30.27
N PRO A 20 -30.61 10.99 29.48
CA PRO A 20 -31.79 10.19 29.20
C PRO A 20 -31.35 9.02 28.32
N LEU A 21 -30.87 7.96 28.98
CA LEU A 21 -30.56 6.67 28.38
C LEU A 21 -31.88 5.92 28.19
N SER A 22 -32.69 6.34 27.21
CA SER A 22 -33.81 5.59 26.61
C SER A 22 -34.64 6.49 25.70
N GLN A 23 -34.04 6.99 24.62
CA GLN A 23 -34.84 7.48 23.49
C GLN A 23 -34.68 6.48 22.34
N ASP A 24 -35.52 5.45 22.44
CA ASP A 24 -36.08 4.67 21.34
C ASP A 24 -35.12 4.34 20.18
N LEU A 25 -34.42 3.22 20.30
CA LEU A 25 -33.69 2.55 19.22
C LEU A 25 -34.65 1.86 18.21
N SER A 26 -35.86 2.40 18.01
CA SER A 26 -36.66 2.04 16.85
C SER A 26 -36.10 2.76 15.63
N MET A 27 -35.26 2.04 14.88
CA MET A 27 -34.89 2.41 13.53
C MET A 27 -36.15 2.81 12.76
N PRO A 28 -36.17 3.96 12.05
CA PRO A 28 -37.27 4.28 11.15
C PRO A 28 -37.45 3.10 10.20
N LYS A 29 -38.62 2.43 10.26
CA LYS A 29 -38.91 1.36 9.30
C LYS A 29 -38.93 2.02 7.93
N PRO A 30 -38.16 1.52 6.95
CA PRO A 30 -38.09 2.12 5.63
C PRO A 30 -39.52 2.19 5.06
N ASN A 31 -39.93 3.40 4.68
CA ASN A 31 -41.26 3.64 4.14
C ASN A 31 -41.34 2.91 2.78
N PRO A 32 -42.29 1.98 2.57
CA PRO A 32 -42.38 1.20 1.32
C PRO A 32 -42.57 2.05 0.05
N SER A 33 -42.91 3.34 0.22
CA SER A 33 -43.14 4.31 -0.84
C SER A 33 -41.90 5.13 -1.23
N GLU A 34 -40.80 5.04 -0.48
CA GLU A 34 -39.53 5.60 -0.95
C GLU A 34 -39.01 4.71 -2.09
N PRO A 35 -38.75 5.27 -3.28
CA PRO A 35 -38.13 4.51 -4.34
C PRO A 35 -36.78 4.02 -3.80
N ILE A 36 -36.64 2.70 -3.67
CA ILE A 36 -35.35 2.07 -3.40
C ILE A 36 -34.48 2.46 -4.58
N ILE A 37 -33.66 3.50 -4.42
CA ILE A 37 -32.66 3.89 -5.41
C ILE A 37 -31.68 2.71 -5.44
N LYS A 38 -31.94 1.79 -6.36
CA LYS A 38 -31.08 0.65 -6.67
C LYS A 38 -29.79 1.25 -7.19
N ARG A 39 -28.85 1.52 -6.26
CA ARG A 39 -27.54 2.11 -6.53
C ARG A 39 -26.91 1.20 -7.57
N SER A 40 -27.01 1.62 -8.83
CA SER A 40 -26.66 0.79 -9.97
C SER A 40 -25.17 0.53 -9.87
N ARG A 41 -24.80 -0.69 -9.45
CA ARG A 41 -23.42 -1.20 -9.53
C ARG A 41 -23.06 -1.52 -11.00
N ASP A 42 -23.84 -1.01 -11.94
CA ASP A 42 -23.84 -1.35 -13.36
C ASP A 42 -22.59 -0.83 -14.09
N LEU A 43 -21.79 0.01 -13.43
CA LEU A 43 -20.51 0.50 -13.95
C LEU A 43 -19.30 -0.29 -13.41
N ALA A 44 -19.46 -1.19 -12.44
CA ALA A 44 -18.34 -1.94 -11.85
C ALA A 44 -17.78 -3.04 -12.76
N TRP A 45 -18.59 -3.56 -13.69
CA TRP A 45 -18.17 -4.59 -14.65
C TRP A 45 -17.62 -4.03 -15.98
N GLN A 46 -17.65 -2.70 -16.21
CA GLN A 46 -17.22 -2.09 -17.48
C GLN A 46 -15.71 -1.81 -17.57
N ILE A 47 -14.90 -2.35 -16.66
CA ILE A 47 -13.51 -1.90 -16.48
C ILE A 47 -12.52 -2.61 -17.43
N ALA A 48 -12.85 -3.74 -18.06
CA ALA A 48 -12.16 -4.22 -19.26
C ALA A 48 -12.98 -5.31 -19.96
N PRO A 49 -13.67 -5.03 -21.09
CA PRO A 49 -14.50 -6.03 -21.77
C PRO A 49 -13.69 -7.19 -22.37
N THR A 50 -12.36 -7.06 -22.49
CA THR A 50 -11.49 -8.08 -23.09
C THR A 50 -10.17 -8.22 -22.32
N LEU A 51 -9.60 -9.43 -22.30
CA LEU A 51 -8.29 -9.72 -21.69
C LEU A 51 -7.19 -8.77 -22.24
N MET A 52 -7.23 -8.50 -23.54
CA MET A 52 -6.31 -7.56 -24.21
C MET A 52 -6.34 -6.16 -23.59
N LEU A 53 -7.52 -5.67 -23.19
CA LEU A 53 -7.63 -4.36 -22.56
C LEU A 53 -7.04 -4.35 -21.15
N SER A 54 -7.21 -5.43 -20.39
CA SER A 54 -6.56 -5.60 -19.07
C SER A 54 -5.04 -5.60 -19.19
N PHE A 55 -4.47 -6.29 -20.18
CA PHE A 55 -3.02 -6.25 -20.45
C PHE A 55 -2.54 -4.84 -20.83
N LYS A 56 -3.32 -4.10 -21.63
CA LYS A 56 -3.01 -2.71 -21.97
C LYS A 56 -2.95 -1.83 -20.72
N TYR A 57 -3.88 -1.98 -19.77
CA TYR A 57 -3.85 -1.23 -18.51
C TYR A 57 -2.67 -1.63 -17.62
N ALA A 58 -2.39 -2.93 -17.50
CA ALA A 58 -1.22 -3.40 -16.76
C ALA A 58 0.09 -2.84 -17.35
N TRP A 59 0.22 -2.84 -18.68
CA TRP A 59 1.37 -2.28 -19.37
C TRP A 59 1.50 -0.76 -19.17
N ALA A 60 0.37 -0.04 -19.16
CA ALA A 60 0.37 1.39 -18.87
C ALA A 60 0.88 1.66 -17.44
N GLY A 61 0.47 0.87 -16.45
CA GLY A 61 0.97 0.97 -15.08
C GLY A 61 2.47 0.68 -14.97
N LEU A 62 2.95 -0.36 -15.65
CA LEU A 62 4.37 -0.72 -15.69
C LEU A 62 5.21 0.38 -16.35
N SER A 63 4.72 0.92 -17.46
CA SER A 63 5.37 2.02 -18.20
C SER A 63 5.41 3.30 -17.37
N TYR A 64 4.31 3.62 -16.68
CA TYR A 64 4.22 4.76 -15.78
C TYR A 64 5.28 4.66 -14.68
N ALA A 65 5.36 3.52 -13.99
CA ALA A 65 6.35 3.32 -12.94
C ALA A 65 7.79 3.38 -13.48
N PHE A 66 8.05 2.79 -14.65
CA PHE A 66 9.37 2.84 -15.26
C PHE A 66 9.82 4.27 -15.61
N ILE A 67 8.90 5.10 -16.12
CA ILE A 67 9.22 6.49 -16.48
C ILE A 67 9.34 7.37 -15.24
N THR A 68 8.42 7.25 -14.28
CA THR A 68 8.33 8.16 -13.13
C THR A 68 9.23 7.77 -11.97
N GLN A 69 9.36 6.47 -11.68
CA GLN A 69 10.02 5.98 -10.46
C GLN A 69 11.47 5.57 -10.72
N ARG A 70 12.40 6.27 -10.06
CA ARG A 70 13.83 5.98 -10.15
C ARG A 70 14.16 4.60 -9.57
N ASN A 71 13.60 4.25 -8.42
CA ASN A 71 13.86 2.97 -7.76
C ASN A 71 13.40 1.80 -8.62
N PHE A 72 12.21 1.91 -9.25
CA PHE A 72 11.72 0.88 -10.16
C PHE A 72 12.69 0.59 -11.32
N ARG A 73 13.28 1.64 -11.93
CA ARG A 73 14.32 1.45 -12.97
C ARG A 73 15.57 0.76 -12.41
N ILE A 74 16.04 1.19 -11.24
CA ILE A 74 17.23 0.60 -10.61
C ILE A 74 16.99 -0.89 -10.33
N HIS A 75 15.87 -1.25 -9.70
CA HIS A 75 15.52 -2.64 -9.43
C HIS A 75 15.36 -3.47 -10.71
N THR A 76 14.77 -2.89 -11.77
CA THR A 76 14.66 -3.55 -13.07
C THR A 76 16.03 -3.86 -13.66
N ILE A 77 16.96 -2.90 -13.66
CA ILE A 77 18.32 -3.08 -14.19
C ILE A 77 19.08 -4.12 -13.35
N ILE A 78 19.08 -3.98 -12.03
CA ILE A 78 19.78 -4.92 -11.13
C ILE A 78 19.22 -6.33 -11.26
N GLY A 79 17.89 -6.49 -11.25
CA GLY A 79 17.25 -7.80 -11.41
C GLY A 79 17.58 -8.44 -12.76
N THR A 80 17.56 -7.67 -13.85
CA THR A 80 17.94 -8.16 -15.18
C THR A 80 19.41 -8.59 -15.22
N LEU A 81 20.30 -7.83 -14.58
CA LEU A 81 21.72 -8.19 -14.48
C LEU A 81 21.92 -9.46 -13.64
N ALA A 82 21.21 -9.61 -12.51
CA ALA A 82 21.29 -10.80 -11.67
C ALA A 82 20.85 -12.06 -12.41
N VAL A 83 19.75 -11.99 -13.15
CA VAL A 83 19.27 -13.11 -13.99
C VAL A 83 20.27 -13.40 -15.13
N SER A 84 20.77 -12.37 -15.81
CA SER A 84 21.74 -12.53 -16.90
C SER A 84 23.05 -13.16 -16.42
N LEU A 85 23.53 -12.73 -15.24
CA LEU A 85 24.70 -13.32 -14.60
C LEU A 85 24.44 -14.78 -14.20
N GLY A 86 23.23 -15.09 -13.74
CA GLY A 86 22.85 -16.45 -13.42
C GLY A 86 22.87 -17.39 -14.62
N VAL A 87 22.39 -16.92 -15.77
CA VAL A 87 22.49 -17.64 -17.04
C VAL A 87 23.95 -17.80 -17.47
N PHE A 88 24.76 -16.74 -17.35
CA PHE A 88 26.18 -16.77 -17.72
C PHE A 88 26.99 -17.76 -16.86
N LEU A 89 26.68 -17.86 -15.57
CA LEU A 89 27.32 -18.78 -14.63
C LEU A 89 26.76 -20.21 -14.71
N HIS A 90 25.87 -20.50 -15.67
CA HIS A 90 25.26 -21.81 -15.88
C HIS A 90 24.56 -22.36 -14.62
N LEU A 91 23.90 -21.48 -13.87
CA LEU A 91 23.04 -21.88 -12.76
C LEU A 91 21.90 -22.78 -13.26
N SER A 92 21.41 -23.64 -12.38
CA SER A 92 20.26 -24.48 -12.66
C SER A 92 19.01 -23.64 -12.94
N ALA A 93 18.06 -24.22 -13.68
CA ALA A 93 16.79 -23.56 -13.98
C ALA A 93 16.02 -23.14 -12.71
N VAL A 94 16.16 -23.90 -11.62
CA VAL A 94 15.53 -23.59 -10.32
C VAL A 94 16.16 -22.36 -9.70
N GLU A 95 17.48 -22.24 -9.71
CA GLU A 95 18.19 -21.08 -9.15
C GLU A 95 17.87 -19.80 -9.93
N ILE A 96 17.85 -19.87 -11.27
CA ILE A 96 17.44 -18.74 -12.12
C ILE A 96 15.98 -18.36 -11.85
N ALA A 97 15.09 -19.34 -11.69
CA ALA A 97 13.69 -19.09 -11.35
C ALA A 97 13.55 -18.38 -10.00
N VAL A 98 14.31 -18.80 -8.99
CA VAL A 98 14.31 -18.18 -7.65
C VAL A 98 14.82 -16.73 -7.70
N ILE A 99 15.90 -16.44 -8.44
CA ILE A 99 16.40 -15.07 -8.64
C ILE A 99 15.34 -14.22 -9.38
N SER A 100 14.72 -14.79 -10.40
CA SER A 100 13.68 -14.11 -11.20
C SER A 100 12.44 -13.80 -10.35
N LEU A 101 11.99 -14.75 -9.53
CA LEU A 101 10.83 -14.59 -8.65
C LEU A 101 11.09 -13.54 -7.57
N THR A 102 12.25 -13.57 -6.92
CA THR A 102 12.58 -12.58 -5.89
C THR A 102 12.76 -11.18 -6.48
N SER A 103 13.40 -11.05 -7.65
CA SER A 103 13.51 -9.76 -8.36
C SER A 103 12.13 -9.25 -8.81
N GLY A 104 11.28 -10.14 -9.33
CA GLY A 104 9.92 -9.82 -9.73
C GLY A 104 9.05 -9.38 -8.54
N LEU A 105 9.24 -9.96 -7.36
CA LEU A 105 8.56 -9.54 -6.13
C LEU A 105 8.95 -8.11 -5.73
N VAL A 106 10.23 -7.75 -5.83
CA VAL A 106 10.69 -6.37 -5.57
C VAL A 106 10.02 -5.38 -6.52
N MET A 107 9.97 -5.71 -7.81
CA MET A 107 9.29 -4.88 -8.81
C MET A 107 7.79 -4.75 -8.53
N ALA A 108 7.12 -5.83 -8.15
CA ALA A 108 5.71 -5.83 -7.80
C ALA A 108 5.44 -4.94 -6.58
N LEU A 109 6.31 -5.00 -5.55
CA LEU A 109 6.17 -4.17 -4.36
C LEU A 109 6.47 -2.70 -4.65
N GLU A 110 7.36 -2.37 -5.58
CA GLU A 110 7.54 -0.97 -6.00
C GLU A 110 6.32 -0.41 -6.74
N LEU A 111 5.67 -1.22 -7.59
CA LEU A 111 4.41 -0.84 -8.23
C LEU A 111 3.32 -0.59 -7.17
N LEU A 112 3.25 -1.47 -6.17
CA LEU A 112 2.32 -1.31 -5.05
C LEU A 112 2.63 -0.06 -4.22
N ASN A 113 3.90 0.22 -3.94
CA ASN A 113 4.32 1.44 -3.26
C ASN A 113 3.87 2.68 -4.03
N THR A 114 4.14 2.72 -5.34
CA THR A 114 3.69 3.82 -6.22
C THR A 114 2.17 3.99 -6.23
N ALA A 115 1.42 2.88 -6.22
CA ALA A 115 -0.04 2.90 -6.17
C ALA A 115 -0.54 3.46 -4.82
N ILE A 116 0.04 3.03 -3.70
CA ILE A 116 -0.28 3.54 -2.36
C ILE A 116 0.02 5.03 -2.27
N GLU A 117 1.20 5.47 -2.71
CA GLU A 117 1.57 6.89 -2.77
C GLU A 117 0.53 7.70 -3.53
N SER A 118 0.12 7.23 -4.71
CA SER A 118 -0.87 7.90 -5.55
C SER A 118 -2.25 8.02 -4.87
N VAL A 119 -2.69 6.97 -4.18
CA VAL A 119 -3.97 6.96 -3.44
C VAL A 119 -3.91 7.89 -2.22
N VAL A 120 -2.80 7.87 -1.50
CA VAL A 120 -2.59 8.73 -0.33
C VAL A 120 -2.55 10.19 -0.78
N ASP A 121 -1.81 10.53 -1.85
CA ASP A 121 -1.73 11.89 -2.37
C ASP A 121 -3.08 12.42 -2.87
N LEU A 122 -3.88 11.54 -3.49
CA LEU A 122 -5.25 11.87 -3.90
C LEU A 122 -6.14 12.23 -2.69
N THR A 123 -5.99 11.51 -1.57
CA THR A 123 -6.84 11.66 -0.39
C THR A 123 -6.45 12.87 0.45
N VAL A 124 -5.15 13.10 0.61
CA VAL A 124 -4.55 14.04 1.57
C VAL A 124 -4.41 15.45 0.97
N LYS A 125 -4.28 15.55 -0.37
CA LYS A 125 -4.13 16.82 -1.12
C LYS A 125 -3.07 17.76 -0.51
N GLN A 126 -3.48 18.79 0.23
CA GLN A 126 -2.63 19.84 0.80
C GLN A 126 -2.51 19.77 2.34
N SER A 127 -3.18 18.81 2.99
CA SER A 127 -3.26 18.73 4.45
C SER A 127 -2.41 17.60 4.98
N TYR A 128 -1.34 17.87 5.74
CA TYR A 128 -0.53 16.80 6.30
C TYR A 128 -1.33 15.94 7.30
N HIS A 129 -1.27 14.60 7.14
CA HIS A 129 -1.86 13.63 8.06
C HIS A 129 -0.82 12.60 8.51
N GLU A 130 -0.72 12.38 9.82
CA GLU A 130 0.23 11.43 10.40
C GLU A 130 0.01 9.99 9.89
N LEU A 131 -1.25 9.57 9.74
CA LEU A 131 -1.60 8.26 9.17
C LEU A 131 -1.12 8.11 7.72
N ALA A 132 -1.14 9.19 6.93
CA ALA A 132 -0.67 9.18 5.55
C ALA A 132 0.84 8.98 5.48
N LYS A 133 1.58 9.60 6.40
CA LYS A 133 3.02 9.36 6.55
C LYS A 133 3.29 7.89 6.90
N ILE A 134 2.62 7.35 7.91
CA ILE A 134 2.79 5.95 8.33
C ILE A 134 2.51 5.00 7.16
N ALA A 135 1.45 5.23 6.39
CA ALA A 135 1.12 4.40 5.24
C ALA A 135 2.23 4.38 4.18
N LYS A 136 2.79 5.56 3.85
CA LYS A 136 3.91 5.68 2.91
C LYS A 136 5.20 5.04 3.44
N ASP A 137 5.51 5.28 4.71
CA ASP A 137 6.70 4.72 5.37
C ASP A 137 6.63 3.18 5.40
N CYS A 138 5.46 2.61 5.69
CA CYS A 138 5.24 1.16 5.64
C CYS A 138 5.37 0.58 4.22
N ALA A 139 4.84 1.28 3.21
CA ALA A 139 4.94 0.86 1.82
C ALA A 139 6.40 0.85 1.33
N ALA A 140 7.17 1.90 1.62
CA ALA A 140 8.59 1.96 1.36
C ALA A 140 9.38 0.89 2.14
N GLY A 141 9.00 0.64 3.40
CA GLY A 141 9.57 -0.43 4.23
C GLY A 141 9.37 -1.82 3.62
N ALA A 142 8.21 -2.10 3.04
CA ALA A 142 7.94 -3.36 2.36
C ALA A 142 8.86 -3.58 1.15
N VAL A 143 9.05 -2.53 0.34
CA VAL A 143 10.00 -2.55 -0.78
C VAL A 143 11.42 -2.84 -0.27
N LEU A 144 11.86 -2.14 0.77
CA LEU A 144 13.19 -2.33 1.35
C LEU A 144 13.43 -3.77 1.82
N ILE A 145 12.48 -4.35 2.58
CA ILE A 145 12.59 -5.74 3.06
C ILE A 145 12.69 -6.71 1.88
N SER A 146 11.87 -6.52 0.86
CA SER A 146 11.90 -7.37 -0.34
C SER A 146 13.22 -7.24 -1.11
N ALA A 147 13.76 -6.03 -1.22
CA ALA A 147 15.03 -5.77 -1.89
C ALA A 147 16.20 -6.45 -1.16
N ILE A 148 16.23 -6.36 0.18
CA ILE A 148 17.22 -7.06 1.00
C ILE A 148 17.10 -8.58 0.78
N ALA A 149 15.89 -9.13 0.84
CA ALA A 149 15.67 -10.56 0.62
C ALA A 149 16.14 -11.00 -0.78
N SER A 150 15.83 -10.23 -1.82
CA SER A 150 16.27 -10.50 -3.18
C SER A 150 17.79 -10.46 -3.31
N VAL A 151 18.47 -9.49 -2.70
CA VAL A 151 19.94 -9.40 -2.69
C VAL A 151 20.57 -10.59 -1.96
N LEU A 152 20.02 -11.00 -0.81
CA LEU A 152 20.52 -12.16 -0.07
C LEU A 152 20.40 -13.46 -0.88
N VAL A 153 19.27 -13.65 -1.55
CA VAL A 153 19.01 -14.82 -2.42
C VAL A 153 19.89 -14.80 -3.66
N ALA A 154 19.98 -13.67 -4.35
CA ALA A 154 20.86 -13.53 -5.51
C ALA A 154 22.33 -13.72 -5.11
N GLY A 155 22.76 -13.14 -3.98
CA GLY A 155 24.11 -13.30 -3.45
C GLY A 155 24.43 -14.75 -3.09
N SER A 156 23.54 -15.47 -2.39
CA SER A 156 23.79 -16.86 -2.00
C SER A 156 23.94 -17.80 -3.19
N LEU A 157 23.25 -17.54 -4.29
CA LEU A 157 23.30 -18.34 -5.51
C LEU A 157 24.43 -17.92 -6.46
N LEU A 158 24.69 -16.62 -6.60
CA LEU A 158 25.67 -16.09 -7.57
C LEU A 158 27.11 -16.07 -7.02
N ILE A 159 27.32 -15.82 -5.73
CA ILE A 159 28.66 -15.65 -5.15
C ILE A 159 29.50 -16.94 -5.28
N PRO A 160 29.01 -18.15 -4.95
CA PRO A 160 29.82 -19.36 -5.03
C PRO A 160 30.38 -19.64 -6.45
N PRO A 161 29.57 -19.70 -7.52
CA PRO A 161 30.09 -19.93 -8.87
C PRO A 161 30.96 -18.77 -9.37
N LEU A 162 30.68 -17.53 -8.95
CA LEU A 162 31.50 -16.37 -9.32
C LEU A 162 32.90 -16.45 -8.71
N LEU A 163 33.02 -16.83 -7.44
CA LEU A 163 34.32 -17.01 -6.78
C LEU A 163 35.13 -18.14 -7.41
N ALA A 164 34.48 -19.25 -7.76
CA ALA A 164 35.14 -20.36 -8.45
C ALA A 164 35.69 -19.93 -9.81
N LEU A 165 34.91 -19.16 -10.59
CA LEU A 165 35.35 -18.62 -11.88
C LEU A 165 36.56 -17.69 -11.72
N ILE A 166 36.53 -16.77 -10.75
CA ILE A 166 37.65 -15.85 -10.49
C ILE A 166 38.91 -16.61 -10.10
N GLN A 167 38.80 -17.61 -9.22
CA GLN A 167 39.95 -18.44 -8.81
C GLN A 167 40.56 -19.17 -10.01
N SER A 168 39.73 -19.71 -10.92
CA SER A 168 40.21 -20.38 -12.12
C SER A 168 40.88 -19.45 -13.14
N ALA A 169 40.57 -18.16 -13.11
CA ALA A 169 41.16 -17.17 -14.02
C ALA A 169 42.48 -16.58 -13.49
N VAL A 170 42.76 -16.74 -12.19
CA VAL A 170 43.97 -16.23 -11.52
C VAL A 170 45.09 -17.28 -11.48
N GLN A 171 44.76 -18.57 -11.67
CA GLN A 171 45.70 -19.68 -11.79
C GLN A 171 46.12 -19.91 -13.24
#